data_AF-A0A832NJV5-F1
#
_entry.id   AF-A0A832NJV5-F1
#
_cell.length_a   1.000
_cell.length_b   1.000
_cell.length_c   1.000
_cell.angle_alpha   90.00
_cell.angle_beta   90.00
_cell.angle_gamma   90.00
#
_symmetry.space_group_name_H-M   'P 1'
#
loop_
_entity.id
_entity.type
_entity.pdbx_description
1 polymer ?
#
loop_
_entity_poly.entity_id
_entity_poly.type
_entity_poly.pdbx_seq_one_letter_code
_entity_poly.pdbx_strand_id
1 'polypeptide(L)'
;MVDIITVLSILVPVLSSILYLAYWLGVKFASIDEKFKLIDERFKWIDERFRSVDERFKRLELEIAGLRDVFIQYNEILLSLLEAKGVLSKSEMLALRGILGSLRPHSVSKYYTKEVAKRLDELLAKDPDELTLSDLEELDNIADLIWREGYESGRKDLREYGMKLKLYVMIVKVVCIYPKLRKLQEGIIKPSS
;
A
#
# COMPACT_ATOMS: atom_id res chain seq x y z
N MET A 1 -42.65 -0.93 -75.73
CA MET A 1 -43.31 -1.50 -74.54
C MET A 1 -42.36 -2.52 -73.95
N VAL A 2 -42.14 -2.51 -72.64
CA VAL A 2 -41.33 -3.54 -71.99
C VAL A 2 -42.21 -4.77 -71.81
N ASP A 3 -41.85 -5.89 -72.42
CA ASP A 3 -42.66 -7.12 -72.36
C ASP A 3 -42.48 -7.80 -71.01
N ILE A 4 -43.55 -8.42 -70.48
CA ILE A 4 -43.54 -9.16 -69.20
C ILE A 4 -42.38 -10.17 -69.09
N ILE A 5 -42.01 -10.80 -70.21
CA ILE A 5 -40.90 -11.75 -70.28
C ILE A 5 -39.56 -11.07 -69.95
N THR A 6 -39.33 -9.84 -70.46
CA THR A 6 -38.11 -9.07 -70.18
C THR A 6 -38.04 -8.63 -68.71
N VAL A 7 -39.18 -8.24 -68.12
CA VAL A 7 -39.27 -7.90 -66.68
C VAL A 7 -38.97 -9.13 -65.81
N LEU A 8 -39.58 -10.28 -66.12
CA LEU A 8 -39.36 -11.53 -65.38
C LEU A 8 -37.92 -12.04 -65.51
N SER A 9 -37.29 -11.87 -66.69
CA SER A 9 -35.91 -12.28 -66.93
C SER A 9 -34.88 -11.57 -66.04
N ILE A 10 -35.20 -10.36 -65.56
CA ILE A 10 -34.33 -9.58 -64.68
C ILE A 10 -34.72 -9.81 -63.21
N LEU A 11 -36.02 -9.83 -62.89
CA LEU A 11 -36.48 -9.94 -61.50
C LEU A 11 -36.20 -11.30 -60.87
N VAL A 12 -36.35 -12.40 -61.62
CA VAL A 12 -36.15 -13.76 -61.09
C VAL A 12 -34.68 -13.97 -60.64
N PRO A 13 -33.66 -13.64 -61.45
CA PRO A 13 -32.26 -13.73 -61.00
C PRO A 13 -31.90 -12.79 -59.84
N VAL A 14 -32.46 -11.58 -59.81
CA VAL A 14 -32.22 -10.63 -58.71
C VAL A 14 -32.80 -11.16 -57.40
N LEU A 15 -34.05 -11.64 -57.41
CA LEU A 15 -34.67 -12.29 -56.25
C LEU A 15 -33.90 -13.52 -55.79
N SER A 16 -33.47 -14.37 -56.73
CA SER A 16 -32.64 -15.54 -56.42
C SER A 16 -31.30 -15.15 -55.78
N SER A 17 -30.65 -14.11 -56.30
CA SER A 17 -29.39 -13.58 -55.76
C SER A 17 -29.57 -13.01 -54.35
N ILE A 18 -30.67 -12.30 -54.09
CA ILE A 18 -31.02 -11.77 -52.76
C ILE A 18 -31.26 -12.91 -51.77
N LEU A 19 -32.04 -13.93 -52.14
CA LEU A 19 -32.30 -15.10 -51.29
C LEU A 19 -31.02 -15.87 -50.97
N TYR A 20 -30.15 -16.05 -51.97
CA TYR A 20 -28.85 -16.68 -51.80
C TYR A 20 -27.95 -15.89 -50.83
N LEU A 21 -27.86 -14.57 -51.02
CA LEU A 21 -27.09 -13.70 -50.13
C LEU A 21 -27.64 -13.71 -48.69
N ALA A 22 -28.96 -13.67 -48.52
CA ALA A 22 -29.61 -13.73 -47.21
C ALA A 22 -29.28 -15.04 -46.48
N TYR A 23 -29.35 -16.18 -47.20
CA TYR A 23 -28.96 -17.48 -46.66
C TYR A 23 -27.46 -17.53 -46.28
N TRP A 24 -26.58 -17.09 -47.18
CA TRP A 24 -25.13 -17.06 -46.94
C TRP A 24 -24.76 -16.16 -45.75
N LEU A 25 -25.38 -14.98 -45.64
CA LEU A 25 -25.22 -14.07 -44.51
C LEU A 25 -25.68 -14.72 -43.21
N GLY A 26 -26.84 -15.37 -43.20
CA GLY A 26 -27.35 -16.09 -42.00
C GLY A 26 -26.36 -17.13 -41.50
N VAL A 27 -25.77 -17.93 -42.41
CA VAL A 27 -24.73 -18.92 -42.05
C VAL A 27 -23.46 -18.24 -41.52
N LYS A 28 -23.05 -17.12 -42.11
CA LYS A 28 -21.88 -16.36 -41.63
C LYS A 28 -22.10 -15.76 -40.25
N PHE A 29 -23.27 -15.19 -39.98
CA PHE A 29 -23.62 -14.68 -38.65
C PHE A 29 -23.66 -15.80 -37.61
N ALA A 30 -24.22 -16.97 -37.93
CA ALA A 30 -24.20 -18.11 -37.01
C ALA A 30 -22.76 -18.54 -36.66
N SER A 31 -21.85 -18.57 -37.63
CA SER A 31 -20.43 -18.86 -37.38
C SER A 31 -19.73 -17.78 -36.54
N ILE A 32 -20.12 -16.51 -36.69
CA ILE A 32 -19.62 -15.40 -35.86
C ILE A 32 -20.14 -15.55 -34.43
N ASP A 33 -21.42 -15.85 -34.23
CA ASP A 33 -22.02 -16.06 -32.92
C ASP A 33 -21.34 -17.21 -32.14
N GLU A 34 -21.01 -18.31 -32.82
CA GLU A 34 -20.24 -19.41 -32.22
C GLU A 34 -18.85 -18.96 -31.75
N LYS A 35 -18.16 -18.14 -32.54
CA LYS A 35 -16.86 -17.58 -32.13
C LYS A 35 -17.00 -16.66 -30.94
N PHE A 36 -18.04 -15.83 -30.88
CA PHE A 36 -18.31 -14.98 -29.72
C PHE A 36 -18.62 -15.80 -28.46
N LYS A 37 -19.40 -16.88 -28.56
CA LYS A 37 -19.61 -17.80 -27.44
C LYS A 37 -18.30 -18.39 -26.91
N LEU A 38 -17.41 -18.82 -27.79
CA LEU A 38 -16.09 -19.32 -27.40
C LEU A 38 -15.24 -18.23 -26.73
N ILE A 39 -15.31 -17.00 -27.22
CA ILE A 39 -14.63 -15.85 -26.62
C ILE A 39 -15.18 -15.59 -25.21
N ASP A 40 -16.50 -15.59 -25.03
CA ASP A 40 -17.14 -15.40 -23.72
C ASP A 40 -16.74 -16.48 -22.71
N GLU A 41 -16.66 -17.74 -23.15
CA GLU A 41 -16.17 -18.84 -22.31
C GLU A 41 -14.71 -18.63 -21.88
N ARG A 42 -13.85 -18.17 -22.81
CA ARG A 42 -12.45 -17.84 -22.49
C ARG A 42 -12.36 -16.69 -21.48
N PHE A 43 -13.19 -15.66 -21.63
CA PHE A 43 -13.22 -14.55 -20.66
C PHE A 43 -13.68 -15.01 -19.28
N LYS A 44 -14.70 -15.87 -19.18
CA LYS A 44 -15.11 -16.45 -17.89
C LYS A 44 -13.97 -17.22 -17.22
N TRP A 45 -13.24 -18.03 -17.98
CA TRP A 45 -12.08 -18.74 -17.46
C TRP A 45 -10.96 -17.80 -17.00
N ILE A 46 -10.71 -16.72 -17.75
CA ILE A 46 -9.75 -15.68 -17.36
C ILE A 46 -10.17 -15.01 -16.05
N ASP A 47 -11.45 -14.65 -15.90
CA ASP A 47 -11.97 -14.03 -14.68
C ASP A 47 -11.82 -14.93 -13.45
N GLU A 48 -12.08 -16.24 -13.59
CA GLU A 48 -11.85 -17.21 -12.52
C GLU A 48 -10.38 -17.29 -12.14
N ARG A 49 -9.47 -17.24 -13.11
CA ARG A 49 -8.02 -17.21 -12.86
C ARG A 49 -7.59 -15.94 -12.14
N PHE A 50 -8.12 -14.77 -12.52
CA PHE A 50 -7.85 -13.51 -11.82
C PHE A 50 -8.35 -13.54 -10.38
N ARG A 51 -9.57 -14.04 -10.12
CA ARG A 51 -10.07 -14.22 -8.75
C ARG A 51 -9.15 -15.10 -7.90
N SER A 52 -8.65 -16.20 -8.48
CA SER A 52 -7.69 -17.06 -7.78
C SER A 52 -6.37 -16.35 -7.46
N VAL A 53 -5.90 -15.48 -8.37
CA VAL A 53 -4.70 -14.66 -8.16
C VAL A 53 -4.93 -13.63 -7.07
N ASP A 54 -6.07 -12.94 -7.06
CA ASP A 54 -6.42 -11.96 -6.02
C ASP A 54 -6.46 -12.59 -4.63
N GLU A 55 -7.04 -13.79 -4.49
CA GLU A 55 -7.05 -14.50 -3.21
C GLU A 55 -5.63 -14.90 -2.73
N ARG A 56 -4.73 -15.21 -3.66
CA ARG A 56 -3.31 -15.45 -3.32
C ARG A 56 -2.61 -14.18 -2.89
N PHE A 57 -2.89 -13.04 -3.52
CA PHE A 57 -2.34 -11.74 -3.11
C PHE A 57 -2.85 -11.32 -1.72
N LYS A 58 -4.15 -11.46 -1.44
CA LYS A 58 -4.70 -11.19 -0.09
C LYS A 58 -4.03 -12.04 0.98
N ARG A 59 -3.80 -13.33 0.70
CA ARG A 59 -3.07 -14.21 1.62
C ARG A 59 -1.64 -13.72 1.86
N LEU A 60 -0.94 -13.33 0.79
CA LEU A 60 0.42 -12.80 0.90
C LEU A 60 0.47 -11.49 1.71
N GLU A 61 -0.50 -10.60 1.55
CA GLU A 61 -0.60 -9.37 2.34
C GLU A 61 -0.76 -9.67 3.84
N LEU A 62 -1.60 -10.65 4.20
CA LEU A 62 -1.75 -11.09 5.59
C LEU A 62 -0.46 -11.70 6.15
N GLU A 63 0.23 -12.54 5.37
CA GLU A 63 1.51 -13.14 5.79
C GLU A 63 2.60 -12.07 5.99
N ILE A 64 2.68 -11.08 5.10
CA ILE A 64 3.64 -9.96 5.22
C ILE A 64 3.29 -9.06 6.42
N ALA A 65 2.01 -8.79 6.66
CA ALA A 65 1.57 -8.05 7.84
C ALA A 65 1.96 -8.80 9.13
N GLY A 66 1.75 -10.12 9.17
CA GLY A 66 2.20 -10.95 10.29
C GLY A 66 3.71 -10.90 10.51
N LEU A 67 4.51 -10.95 9.44
CA LEU A 67 5.97 -10.82 9.53
C LEU A 67 6.38 -9.45 10.09
N ARG A 68 5.71 -8.37 9.68
CA ARG A 68 5.94 -7.02 10.22
C ARG A 68 5.66 -6.98 11.72
N ASP A 69 4.56 -7.58 12.17
CA ASP A 69 4.18 -7.59 13.58
C ASP A 69 5.17 -8.38 14.43
N VAL A 70 5.64 -9.53 13.94
CA VAL A 70 6.73 -10.31 14.58
C VAL A 70 8.01 -9.49 14.67
N PHE A 71 8.37 -8.77 13.60
CA PHE A 71 9.57 -7.94 13.59
C PHE A 71 9.49 -6.78 14.60
N ILE A 72 8.34 -6.11 14.69
CA ILE A 72 8.11 -5.04 15.68
C ILE A 72 8.26 -5.59 17.10
N GLN A 73 7.57 -6.70 17.42
CA GLN A 73 7.64 -7.33 18.74
C GLN A 73 9.06 -7.78 19.09
N TYR A 74 9.75 -8.41 18.15
CA TYR A 74 11.14 -8.82 18.35
C TYR A 74 12.05 -7.63 18.67
N ASN A 75 11.94 -6.53 17.92
CA ASN A 75 12.75 -5.33 18.19
C ASN A 75 12.41 -4.71 19.54
N GLU A 76 11.13 -4.68 19.92
CA GLU A 76 10.70 -4.13 21.20
C GLU A 76 11.25 -4.94 22.39
N ILE A 77 11.23 -6.27 22.29
CA ILE A 77 11.84 -7.17 23.28
C ILE A 77 13.35 -6.95 23.34
N LEU A 78 14.01 -6.91 22.18
CA LEU A 78 15.46 -6.69 22.09
C LEU A 78 15.85 -5.35 22.73
N LEU A 79 15.17 -4.26 22.38
CA LEU A 79 15.43 -2.93 22.94
C LEU A 79 15.18 -2.91 24.46
N SER A 80 14.13 -3.58 24.93
CA SER A 80 13.84 -3.70 26.37
C SER A 80 14.94 -4.48 27.11
N LEU A 81 15.48 -5.55 26.50
CA LEU A 81 16.61 -6.29 27.08
C LEU A 81 17.90 -5.45 27.09
N LEU A 82 18.14 -4.66 26.03
CA LEU A 82 19.28 -3.75 25.97
C LEU A 82 19.16 -2.64 27.01
N GLU A 83 17.95 -2.14 27.26
CA GLU A 83 17.66 -1.17 28.31
C GLU A 83 17.92 -1.77 29.69
N ALA A 84 17.40 -2.97 29.96
CA ALA A 84 17.61 -3.68 31.21
C ALA A 84 19.10 -4.00 31.48
N LYS A 85 19.89 -4.21 30.43
CA LYS A 85 21.34 -4.41 30.51
C LYS A 85 22.14 -3.10 30.65
N GLY A 86 21.48 -1.94 30.58
CA GLY A 86 22.12 -0.62 30.60
C GLY A 86 22.89 -0.28 29.33
N VAL A 87 22.69 -1.03 28.25
CA VAL A 87 23.30 -0.76 26.93
C VAL A 87 22.52 0.31 26.17
N LEU A 88 21.20 0.33 26.36
CA LEU A 88 20.31 1.34 25.81
C LEU A 88 19.77 2.22 26.94
N SER A 89 20.03 3.51 26.90
CA SER A 89 19.58 4.45 27.91
C SER A 89 19.22 5.80 27.28
N LYS A 90 18.98 6.81 28.13
CA LYS A 90 18.66 8.17 27.68
C LYS A 90 19.79 8.76 26.81
N SER A 91 21.06 8.44 27.06
CA SER A 91 22.18 8.95 26.24
C SER A 91 22.14 8.43 24.81
N GLU A 92 21.94 7.12 24.62
CA GLU A 92 21.91 6.51 23.28
C GLU A 92 20.70 6.99 22.47
N MET A 93 19.55 7.13 23.14
CA MET A 93 18.34 7.72 22.53
C MET A 93 18.59 9.17 22.09
N LEU A 94 19.20 10.01 22.94
CA LEU A 94 19.52 11.40 22.60
C LEU A 94 20.56 11.49 21.48
N ALA A 95 21.54 10.58 21.46
CA ALA A 95 22.51 10.48 20.36
C ALA A 95 21.81 10.14 19.04
N LEU A 96 20.89 9.18 19.04
CA LEU A 96 20.09 8.84 17.86
C LEU A 96 19.23 10.03 17.40
N ARG A 97 18.60 10.76 18.33
CA ARG A 97 17.87 12.00 18.01
C ARG A 97 18.77 13.03 17.34
N GLY A 98 19.99 13.22 17.85
CA GLY A 98 20.99 14.11 17.25
C GLY A 98 21.36 13.68 15.83
N ILE A 99 21.57 12.38 15.61
CA ILE A 99 21.82 11.81 14.27
C ILE A 99 20.64 12.09 13.33
N LEU A 100 19.40 11.85 13.78
CA LEU A 100 18.20 12.16 13.00
C LEU A 100 18.10 13.65 12.66
N GLY A 101 18.39 14.53 13.61
CA GLY A 101 18.44 15.98 13.35
C GLY A 101 19.46 16.35 12.27
N SER A 102 20.61 15.66 12.24
CA SER A 102 21.69 15.93 11.26
C SER A 102 21.46 15.33 9.87
N LEU A 103 20.76 14.18 9.79
CA LEU A 103 20.53 13.44 8.55
C LEU A 103 19.19 13.81 7.89
N ARG A 104 18.64 14.99 8.18
CA ARG A 104 17.31 15.34 7.70
C ARG A 104 17.26 15.38 6.17
N PRO A 105 16.37 14.58 5.56
CA PRO A 105 16.26 14.56 4.11
C PRO A 105 15.46 15.77 3.63
N HIS A 106 15.74 16.18 2.40
CA HIS A 106 14.94 17.22 1.75
C HIS A 106 13.51 16.75 1.47
N SER A 107 12.52 17.57 1.86
CA SER A 107 11.10 17.32 1.61
C SER A 107 10.75 17.39 0.12
N VAL A 108 9.70 16.64 -0.25
CA VAL A 108 9.20 16.46 -1.62
C VAL A 108 7.69 16.71 -1.62
N SER A 109 7.01 16.69 -2.77
CA SER A 109 5.65 17.21 -2.88
C SER A 109 4.51 16.19 -2.74
N LYS A 110 4.74 14.87 -2.59
CA LYS A 110 3.65 13.89 -2.60
C LYS A 110 3.20 13.42 -1.22
N TYR A 111 4.08 12.79 -0.44
CA TYR A 111 3.81 12.28 0.90
C TYR A 111 4.62 13.02 1.98
N TYR A 112 5.90 13.30 1.72
CA TYR A 112 6.76 14.04 2.65
C TYR A 112 6.85 15.52 2.32
N THR A 113 5.75 16.25 2.55
CA THR A 113 5.62 17.68 2.23
C THR A 113 6.42 18.59 3.17
N LYS A 114 6.48 19.89 2.86
CA LYS A 114 7.13 20.89 3.73
C LYS A 114 6.44 20.99 5.09
N GLU A 115 5.12 20.85 5.11
CA GLU A 115 4.30 20.84 6.32
C GLU A 115 4.62 19.62 7.18
N VAL A 116 4.71 18.44 6.56
CA VAL A 116 5.11 17.20 7.25
C VAL A 116 6.53 17.32 7.81
N ALA A 117 7.45 17.89 7.03
CA ALA A 117 8.81 18.14 7.47
C ALA A 117 8.89 19.12 8.64
N LYS A 118 8.10 20.21 8.60
CA LYS A 118 8.00 21.15 9.72
C LYS A 118 7.42 20.48 10.96
N ARG A 119 6.39 19.65 10.81
CA ARG A 119 5.77 18.94 11.91
C ARG A 119 6.72 17.94 12.57
N LEU A 120 7.49 17.23 11.76
CA LEU A 120 8.58 16.38 12.23
C LEU A 120 9.56 17.15 13.12
N ASP A 121 9.89 18.39 12.73
CA ASP A 121 10.84 19.22 13.50
C ASP A 121 10.28 19.63 14.84
N GLU A 122 9.02 20.04 14.86
CA GLU A 122 8.32 20.40 16.09
C GLU A 122 8.33 19.21 17.06
N LEU A 123 8.08 18.00 16.57
CA LEU A 123 8.06 16.78 17.39
C LEU A 123 9.45 16.35 17.85
N LEU A 124 10.48 16.41 16.98
CA LEU A 124 11.85 16.05 17.34
C LEU A 124 12.52 17.09 18.26
N ALA A 125 12.05 18.33 18.26
CA ALA A 125 12.54 19.39 19.15
C ALA A 125 12.06 19.21 20.60
N LYS A 126 10.93 18.53 20.84
CA LYS A 126 10.42 18.24 22.19
C LYS A 126 11.43 17.42 23.00
N ASP A 127 11.41 17.58 24.33
CA ASP A 127 12.15 16.66 25.20
C ASP A 127 11.55 15.25 25.06
N PRO A 128 12.37 14.20 24.85
CA PRO A 128 11.86 12.85 24.74
C PRO A 128 11.06 12.37 25.96
N ASP A 129 11.32 12.90 27.15
CA ASP A 129 10.54 12.58 28.34
C ASP A 129 9.15 13.23 28.35
N GLU A 130 8.92 14.27 27.57
CA GLU A 130 7.62 14.96 27.45
C GLU A 130 6.78 14.42 26.29
N LEU A 131 7.36 13.59 25.42
CA LEU A 131 6.63 12.98 24.30
C LEU A 131 5.52 12.07 24.80
N THR A 132 4.31 12.32 24.30
CA THR A 132 3.12 11.50 24.57
C THR A 132 3.02 10.34 23.59
N LEU A 133 2.15 9.36 23.88
CA LEU A 133 1.85 8.29 22.93
C LEU A 133 1.33 8.83 21.59
N SER A 134 0.51 9.89 21.64
CA SER A 134 -0.01 10.57 20.45
C SER A 134 1.11 11.20 19.62
N ASP A 135 2.08 11.86 20.26
CA ASP A 135 3.25 12.41 19.55
C ASP A 135 4.08 11.32 18.87
N LEU A 136 4.21 10.15 19.52
CA LEU A 136 4.94 9.00 18.96
C LEU A 136 4.19 8.32 17.81
N GLU A 137 2.86 8.24 17.88
CA GLU A 137 2.03 7.79 16.76
C GLU A 137 2.14 8.75 15.57
N GLU A 138 2.16 10.06 15.83
CA GLU A 138 2.37 11.06 14.78
C GLU A 138 3.75 10.93 14.15
N LEU A 139 4.82 10.75 14.94
CA LEU A 139 6.17 10.48 14.43
C LEU A 139 6.24 9.18 13.61
N ASP A 140 5.55 8.11 14.03
CA ASP A 140 5.50 6.85 13.30
C ASP A 140 4.79 7.00 11.95
N ASN A 141 3.68 7.75 11.92
CA ASN A 141 2.95 8.09 10.69
C ASN A 141 3.82 8.92 9.73
N ILE A 142 4.55 9.91 10.25
CA ILE A 142 5.50 10.70 9.45
C ILE A 142 6.59 9.79 8.87
N ALA A 143 7.10 8.83 9.65
CA ALA A 143 8.09 7.87 9.18
C ALA A 143 7.57 7.02 8.01
N ASP A 144 6.30 6.60 8.04
CA ASP A 144 5.65 5.89 6.94
C ASP A 144 5.46 6.77 5.69
N LEU A 145 5.10 8.04 5.87
CA LEU A 145 5.00 8.99 4.75
C LEU A 145 6.35 9.20 4.06
N ILE A 146 7.42 9.38 4.86
CA ILE A 146 8.80 9.52 4.37
C ILE A 146 9.23 8.25 3.63
N TRP A 147 8.97 7.08 4.21
CA TRP A 147 9.34 5.82 3.59
C TRP A 147 8.59 5.60 2.27
N ARG A 148 7.29 5.91 2.22
CA ARG A 148 6.46 5.80 1.01
C ARG A 148 6.94 6.74 -0.09
N GLU A 149 7.23 8.00 0.25
CA GLU A 149 7.87 8.94 -0.68
C GLU A 149 9.18 8.37 -1.22
N GLY A 150 10.04 7.84 -0.34
CA GLY A 150 11.31 7.25 -0.73
C GLY A 150 11.17 6.01 -1.61
N TYR A 151 10.11 5.23 -1.43
CA TYR A 151 9.81 4.07 -2.27
C TYR A 151 9.37 4.49 -3.67
N GLU A 152 8.39 5.39 -3.76
CA GLU A 152 7.87 5.84 -5.06
C GLU A 152 8.84 6.71 -5.85
N SER A 153 9.60 7.56 -5.18
CA SER A 153 10.61 8.40 -5.84
C SER A 153 11.93 7.67 -6.10
N GLY A 154 12.10 6.43 -5.61
CA GLY A 154 13.35 5.67 -5.68
C GLY A 154 14.45 6.18 -4.75
N ARG A 155 14.24 7.27 -4.00
CA ARG A 155 15.20 7.88 -3.06
C ARG A 155 15.50 7.02 -1.85
N LYS A 156 16.73 6.48 -1.79
CA LYS A 156 17.22 5.63 -0.70
C LYS A 156 17.33 6.37 0.64
N ASP A 157 17.78 7.61 0.61
CA ASP A 157 17.97 8.45 1.79
C ASP A 157 16.67 8.65 2.59
N LEU A 158 15.54 8.87 1.89
CA LEU A 158 14.22 8.94 2.52
C LEU A 158 13.84 7.60 3.18
N ARG A 159 14.00 6.48 2.48
CA ARG A 159 13.66 5.16 3.03
C ARG A 159 14.47 4.84 4.28
N GLU A 160 15.78 5.10 4.25
CA GLU A 160 16.67 4.90 5.39
C GLU A 160 16.30 5.82 6.56
N TYR A 161 16.00 7.10 6.28
CA TYR A 161 15.58 8.03 7.31
C TYR A 161 14.27 7.60 7.98
N GLY A 162 13.27 7.20 7.18
CA GLY A 162 11.99 6.68 7.70
C GLY A 162 12.20 5.48 8.63
N MET A 163 13.06 4.53 8.26
CA MET A 163 13.41 3.39 9.13
C MET A 163 14.11 3.82 10.43
N LYS A 164 15.07 4.74 10.36
CA LYS A 164 15.76 5.29 11.55
C LYS A 164 14.78 6.03 12.46
N LEU A 165 13.81 6.75 11.88
CA LEU A 165 12.78 7.45 12.65
C LEU A 165 11.86 6.46 13.37
N LYS A 166 11.42 5.38 12.71
CA LYS A 166 10.65 4.30 13.38
C LYS A 166 11.43 3.67 14.53
N LEU A 167 12.73 3.41 14.34
CA LEU A 167 13.59 2.89 15.41
C LEU A 167 13.68 3.87 16.59
N TYR A 168 13.83 5.17 16.32
CA TYR A 168 13.81 6.18 17.36
C TYR A 168 12.50 6.18 18.14
N VAL A 169 11.35 6.10 17.45
CA VAL A 169 10.03 5.99 18.11
C VAL A 169 9.98 4.77 19.04
N MET A 170 10.44 3.60 18.59
CA MET A 170 10.49 2.39 19.43
C MET A 170 11.39 2.57 20.64
N ILE A 171 12.57 3.18 20.48
CA ILE A 171 13.50 3.45 21.58
C ILE A 171 12.86 4.40 22.60
N VAL A 172 12.20 5.49 22.17
CA VAL A 172 11.52 6.40 23.09
C VAL A 172 10.41 5.69 23.86
N LYS A 173 9.63 4.81 23.22
CA LYS A 173 8.61 3.99 23.91
C LYS A 173 9.24 3.16 25.03
N VAL A 174 10.31 2.43 24.71
CA VAL A 174 10.99 1.53 25.65
C VAL A 174 11.68 2.29 26.79
N VAL A 175 12.41 3.36 26.48
CA VAL A 175 13.24 4.08 27.46
C VAL A 175 12.41 5.05 28.32
N CYS A 176 11.43 5.75 27.73
CA CYS A 176 10.72 6.83 28.42
C CYS A 176 9.29 6.46 28.84
N ILE A 177 8.54 5.69 28.03
CA ILE A 177 7.11 5.48 28.25
C ILE A 177 6.84 4.22 29.09
N TYR A 178 7.40 3.07 28.73
CA TYR A 178 7.12 1.80 29.42
C TYR A 178 7.48 1.83 30.91
N PRO A 179 8.60 2.45 31.33
CA PRO A 179 8.89 2.59 32.76
C PRO A 179 7.84 3.41 33.50
N LYS A 180 7.25 4.44 32.87
CA LYS A 180 6.16 5.24 33.45
C LYS A 180 4.89 4.42 33.58
N LEU A 181 4.54 3.64 32.55
CA LEU A 181 3.37 2.75 32.57
C LEU A 181 3.49 1.66 33.64
N ARG A 182 4.66 1.03 33.78
CA ARG A 182 4.92 0.04 34.85
C ARG A 182 4.74 0.67 36.24
N LYS A 183 5.30 1.87 36.46
CA LYS A 183 5.14 2.59 37.73
C LYS A 183 3.70 3.00 38.02
N LEU A 184 2.91 3.33 36.99
CA LEU A 184 1.47 3.61 37.13
C LEU A 184 0.70 2.34 37.51
N GLN A 185 1.01 1.19 36.90
CA GLN A 185 0.40 -0.10 37.21
C GLN A 185 0.77 -0.61 38.62
N GLU A 186 1.99 -0.33 39.08
CA GLU A 186 2.47 -0.62 40.43
C GLU A 186 1.92 0.36 41.50
N GLY A 187 1.14 1.38 41.11
CA GLY A 187 0.56 2.37 42.02
C GLY A 187 1.55 3.40 42.57
N ILE A 188 2.74 3.52 41.98
CA ILE A 188 3.84 4.39 42.43
C ILE A 188 3.63 5.84 41.97
N ILE A 189 2.86 6.06 40.91
CA ILE A 189 2.53 7.39 40.37
C ILE A 189 1.00 7.50 40.28
N LYS A 190 0.40 8.60 40.77
CA LYS A 190 -1.03 8.88 40.53
C LYS A 190 -1.22 9.45 39.12
N PRO A 191 -2.26 9.05 38.37
CA PRO A 191 -2.52 9.62 37.05
C PRO A 191 -2.76 11.13 37.19
N SER A 192 -2.03 11.93 36.41
CA SER A 192 -2.31 13.36 36.24
C SER A 192 -3.63 13.50 35.49
N SER A 193 -4.66 13.91 36.22
CA SER A 193 -5.98 14.32 35.74
C SER A 193 -5.90 15.51 34.79
#